data_AF-A0A136MXH2-F1
#
_entry.id   AF-A0A136MXH2-F1
#
_cell.length_a   1.000
_cell.length_b   1.000
_cell.length_c   1.000
_cell.angle_alpha   90.00
_cell.angle_beta   90.00
_cell.angle_gamma   90.00
#
_symmetry.space_group_name_H-M   'P 1'
#
loop_
_entity.id
_entity.type
_entity.pdbx_description
1 polymer ?
#
loop_
_entity_poly.entity_id
_entity_poly.type
_entity_poly.pdbx_seq_one_letter_code
_entity_poly.pdbx_strand_id
1 'polypeptide(L)'
;MAGGEKVYRQVRKQGQGIPWFAILDANGEAVSTSDAPAGNIGFPISPGGIDHFLGMLGSSAHHLSNEGKGKIQAALQAEADQVLTSMRTSGRPN
;
A
#
# COMPACT_ATOMS: atom_id res chain seq x y z
N MET A 1 -5.91 18.49 -11.68
CA MET A 1 -5.14 17.45 -12.40
C MET A 1 -6.12 16.52 -13.11
N ALA A 2 -6.35 16.68 -14.43
CA ALA A 2 -7.42 15.94 -15.12
C ALA A 2 -7.10 14.45 -15.41
N GLY A 3 -5.81 14.08 -15.52
CA GLY A 3 -5.39 12.72 -15.83
C GLY A 3 -5.55 11.73 -14.66
N GLY A 4 -5.16 12.14 -13.44
CA GLY A 4 -5.16 11.27 -12.28
C GLY A 4 -6.56 10.79 -11.86
N GLU A 5 -7.57 11.66 -11.95
CA GLU A 5 -8.96 11.28 -11.68
C GLU A 5 -9.47 10.24 -12.68
N LYS A 6 -9.14 10.40 -13.97
CA LYS A 6 -9.52 9.44 -15.00
C LYS A 6 -8.90 8.06 -14.75
N VAL A 7 -7.61 8.03 -14.43
CA VAL A 7 -6.90 6.78 -14.05
C VAL A 7 -7.54 6.16 -12.82
N TYR A 8 -7.78 6.95 -11.77
CA TYR A 8 -8.42 6.47 -10.55
C TYR A 8 -9.80 5.84 -10.82
N ARG A 9 -10.67 6.49 -11.60
CA ARG A 9 -12.00 5.95 -11.93
C ARG A 9 -11.95 4.70 -12.81
N GLN A 10 -10.92 4.59 -13.67
CA GLN A 10 -10.73 3.41 -14.53
C GLN A 10 -10.23 2.20 -13.73
N VAL A 11 -9.32 2.43 -12.78
CA VAL A 11 -8.60 1.38 -12.06
C VAL A 11 -9.34 0.99 -10.78
N ARG A 12 -9.78 1.97 -9.99
CA ARG A 12 -10.50 1.74 -8.73
C ARG A 12 -12.01 1.77 -8.96
N LYS A 13 -12.61 0.59 -9.15
CA LYS A 13 -14.05 0.46 -9.41
C LYS A 13 -14.90 0.73 -8.17
N GLN A 14 -14.44 0.29 -7.00
CA GLN A 14 -15.14 0.39 -5.72
C GLN A 14 -14.11 0.48 -4.58
N GLY A 15 -14.50 1.02 -3.42
CA GLY A 15 -13.66 1.10 -2.23
C GLY A 15 -13.71 2.43 -1.51
N GLN A 16 -13.20 2.47 -0.28
CA GLN A 16 -13.14 3.66 0.59
C GLN A 16 -11.73 3.84 1.16
N GLY A 17 -11.49 5.02 1.72
CA GLY A 17 -10.24 5.35 2.42
C GLY A 17 -9.10 5.79 1.50
N ILE A 18 -8.27 6.67 2.06
CA ILE A 18 -7.02 7.18 1.49
C ILE A 18 -5.90 7.09 2.54
N PRO A 19 -4.62 6.94 2.13
CA PRO A 19 -4.16 6.79 0.75
C PRO A 19 -4.61 5.47 0.12
N TRP A 20 -4.90 5.48 -1.18
CA TRP A 20 -5.13 4.29 -2.00
C TRP A 20 -4.18 4.34 -3.18
N PHE A 21 -3.66 3.19 -3.60
CA PHE A 21 -2.71 3.12 -4.70
C PHE A 21 -2.83 1.82 -5.48
N ALA A 22 -2.31 1.84 -6.71
CA ALA A 22 -2.23 0.68 -7.59
C ALA A 22 -0.91 0.71 -8.35
N ILE A 23 -0.41 -0.46 -8.72
CA ILE A 23 0.73 -0.61 -9.63
C ILE A 23 0.17 -1.01 -10.98
N LEU A 24 0.48 -0.21 -12.00
CA LEU A 24 -0.02 -0.40 -13.36
C LEU A 24 1.08 -0.99 -14.25
N ASP A 25 0.67 -1.76 -15.26
CA ASP A 25 1.56 -2.24 -16.31
C ASP A 25 1.80 -1.16 -17.39
N ALA A 26 2.53 -1.52 -18.45
CA ALA A 26 2.82 -0.62 -19.56
C ALA A 26 1.58 -0.21 -20.39
N ASN A 27 0.47 -0.95 -20.29
CA ASN A 27 -0.79 -0.67 -20.96
C ASN A 27 -1.75 0.17 -20.10
N GLY A 28 -1.38 0.44 -18.83
CA GLY A 28 -2.23 1.13 -17.87
C GLY A 28 -3.24 0.22 -17.16
N GLU A 29 -3.07 -1.10 -17.24
CA GLU A 29 -3.87 -2.08 -16.53
C GLU A 29 -3.32 -2.35 -15.12
N ALA A 30 -4.21 -2.62 -14.17
CA ALA A 30 -3.81 -2.87 -12.79
C ALA A 30 -3.14 -4.24 -12.65
N VAL A 31 -1.87 -4.27 -12.24
CA VAL A 31 -1.18 -5.51 -11.82
C VAL A 31 -1.57 -5.86 -10.39
N SER A 32 -1.67 -4.85 -9.53
CA SER A 32 -2.13 -4.99 -8.15
C SER A 32 -2.67 -3.68 -7.60
N THR A 33 -3.52 -3.75 -6.57
CA THR A 33 -4.08 -2.58 -5.87
C THR A 33 -3.86 -2.71 -4.37
N SER A 34 -3.94 -1.59 -3.64
CA SER A 34 -3.86 -1.57 -2.18
C SER A 34 -5.13 -2.09 -1.49
N ASP A 35 -6.12 -2.60 -2.24
CA ASP A 35 -7.28 -3.26 -1.66
C ASP A 35 -6.94 -4.73 -1.36
N ALA A 36 -6.81 -5.05 -0.07
CA ALA A 36 -6.69 -6.42 0.44
C ALA A 36 -8.09 -7.00 0.71
N PRO A 37 -8.24 -8.30 1.06
CA PRO A 37 -9.53 -8.89 1.40
C PRO A 37 -10.31 -8.13 2.50
N ALA A 38 -9.60 -7.44 3.41
CA ALA A 38 -10.18 -6.62 4.48
C ALA A 38 -10.45 -5.16 4.06
N GLY A 39 -10.20 -4.79 2.80
CA GLY A 39 -10.30 -3.43 2.28
C GLY A 39 -8.95 -2.77 2.01
N ASN A 40 -8.98 -1.48 1.72
CA ASN A 40 -7.78 -0.69 1.42
C ASN A 40 -6.81 -0.68 2.62
N ILE A 41 -5.55 -1.05 2.37
CA ILE A 41 -4.52 -1.15 3.41
C ILE A 41 -3.99 0.21 3.88
N GLY A 42 -4.34 1.32 3.20
CA GLY A 42 -3.84 2.64 3.56
C GLY A 42 -2.31 2.71 3.45
N PHE A 43 -1.67 3.49 4.33
CA PHE A 43 -0.23 3.34 4.53
C PHE A 43 0.04 2.03 5.31
N PRO A 44 0.92 1.13 4.82
CA PRO A 44 1.04 -0.23 5.34
C PRO A 44 1.73 -0.26 6.71
N ILE A 45 0.97 -0.07 7.78
CA ILE A 45 1.44 -0.13 9.18
C ILE A 45 0.95 -1.38 9.92
N SER A 46 -0.07 -2.07 9.41
CA SER A 46 -0.51 -3.34 9.98
C SER A 46 0.31 -4.49 9.39
N PRO A 47 0.50 -5.61 10.12
CA PRO A 47 1.21 -6.77 9.57
C PRO A 47 0.63 -7.25 8.24
N GLY A 48 -0.70 -7.40 8.17
CA GLY A 48 -1.38 -7.78 6.93
C GLY A 48 -1.28 -6.73 5.81
N GLY A 49 -1.19 -5.43 6.16
CA GLY A 49 -0.96 -4.37 5.18
C GLY A 49 0.46 -4.41 4.60
N ILE A 50 1.47 -4.67 5.45
CA ILE A 50 2.87 -4.85 5.02
C ILE A 50 2.96 -6.08 4.11
N ASP A 51 2.38 -7.21 4.51
CA ASP A 51 2.40 -8.45 3.71
C ASP A 51 1.73 -8.26 2.35
N HIS A 52 0.56 -7.60 2.32
CA HIS A 52 -0.14 -7.29 1.07
C HIS A 52 0.73 -6.41 0.16
N PHE A 53 1.34 -5.36 0.71
CA PHE A 53 2.22 -4.48 -0.06
C PHE A 53 3.45 -5.21 -0.61
N LEU A 54 4.07 -6.10 0.16
CA LEU A 54 5.18 -6.93 -0.33
C LEU A 54 4.71 -7.90 -1.43
N GLY A 55 3.49 -8.42 -1.34
CA GLY A 55 2.85 -9.20 -2.40
C GLY A 55 2.68 -8.39 -3.70
N MET A 56 2.24 -7.13 -3.59
CA MET A 56 2.13 -6.21 -4.72
C MET A 56 3.49 -5.97 -5.40
N LEU A 57 4.55 -5.76 -4.62
CA LEU A 57 5.91 -5.64 -5.16
C LEU A 57 6.40 -6.95 -5.77
N GLY A 58 6.01 -8.09 -5.17
CA GLY A 58 6.31 -9.42 -5.69
C GLY A 58 5.76 -9.67 -7.09
N SER A 59 4.56 -9.17 -7.39
CA SER A 59 3.91 -9.36 -8.70
C SER A 59 4.34 -8.37 -9.76
N SER A 60 4.90 -7.22 -9.38
CA SER A 60 5.14 -6.10 -10.31
C SER A 60 6.60 -5.66 -10.45
N ALA A 61 7.43 -5.85 -9.42
CA ALA A 61 8.83 -5.41 -9.41
C ALA A 61 9.77 -6.59 -9.65
N HIS A 62 9.82 -7.10 -10.88
CA HIS A 62 10.59 -8.30 -11.24
C HIS A 62 12.10 -8.20 -10.97
N HIS A 63 12.65 -6.98 -10.90
CA HIS A 63 14.07 -6.74 -10.62
C HIS A 63 14.35 -6.43 -9.13
N LEU A 64 13.33 -6.42 -8.29
CA LEU A 64 13.52 -6.21 -6.86
C LEU A 64 13.96 -7.53 -6.21
N SER A 65 15.21 -7.58 -5.77
CA SER A 65 15.78 -8.74 -5.10
C SER A 65 15.08 -9.03 -3.77
N ASN A 66 15.22 -10.27 -3.28
CA ASN A 66 14.70 -10.66 -1.97
C ASN A 66 15.32 -9.83 -0.84
N GLU A 67 16.61 -9.48 -0.96
CA GLU A 67 17.27 -8.57 -0.02
C GLU A 67 16.61 -7.18 -0.05
N GLY A 68 16.29 -6.65 -1.24
CA GLY A 68 15.57 -5.40 -1.40
C GLY A 68 14.18 -5.43 -0.76
N LYS A 69 13.42 -6.51 -0.96
CA LYS A 69 12.11 -6.73 -0.30
C LYS A 69 12.27 -6.78 1.22
N GLY A 70 13.31 -7.45 1.72
CA GLY A 70 13.62 -7.50 3.16
C GLY A 70 13.93 -6.13 3.75
N LYS A 71 14.67 -5.27 3.03
CA LYS A 71 14.92 -3.87 3.45
C LYS A 71 13.63 -3.06 3.52
N ILE A 72 12.73 -3.21 2.55
CA ILE A 72 11.42 -2.53 2.55
C ILE A 72 10.56 -3.02 3.71
N GLN A 73 10.49 -4.33 3.92
CA GLN A 73 9.76 -4.91 5.05
C GLN A 73 10.25 -4.36 6.40
N ALA A 74 11.57 -4.37 6.61
CA ALA A 74 12.18 -3.86 7.84
C ALA A 74 11.89 -2.36 8.05
N ALA A 75 11.97 -1.56 6.98
CA ALA A 75 11.67 -0.13 7.06
C ALA A 75 10.20 0.13 7.41
N LEU A 76 9.26 -0.60 6.78
CA LEU A 76 7.83 -0.47 7.09
C LEU A 76 7.51 -0.91 8.51
N GLN A 77 8.14 -1.97 9.00
CA GLN A 77 7.94 -2.42 10.37
C GLN A 77 8.46 -1.39 11.38
N ALA A 78 9.64 -0.81 11.14
CA ALA A 78 10.20 0.23 12.00
C ALA A 78 9.33 1.50 12.01
N GLU A 79 8.78 1.89 10.86
CA GLU A 79 7.86 3.03 10.77
C GLU A 79 6.52 2.73 11.44
N ALA A 80 5.99 1.51 11.27
CA ALA A 80 4.77 1.07 11.95
C ALA A 80 4.91 1.20 13.48
N ASP A 81 6.04 0.77 14.04
CA ASP A 81 6.31 0.88 15.46
C ASP A 81 6.32 2.34 15.94
N GLN A 82 6.92 3.26 15.15
CA GLN A 82 6.93 4.70 15.43
C GLN A 82 5.53 5.31 15.34
N VAL A 83 4.80 5.04 14.27
CA VAL A 83 3.44 5.56 14.04
C VAL A 83 2.50 5.07 15.13
N LEU A 84 2.50 3.78 15.45
CA LEU A 84 1.65 3.21 16.49
C LEU A 84 2.00 3.77 17.87
N THR A 85 3.30 4.00 18.15
CA THR A 85 3.73 4.67 19.38
C THR A 85 3.20 6.10 19.42
N SER A 86 3.35 6.86 18.32
CA SER A 86 2.86 8.24 18.23
C SER A 86 1.34 8.32 18.44
N MET A 87 0.57 7.41 17.82
CA MET A 87 -0.89 7.33 17.95
C MET A 87 -1.34 7.06 19.39
N ARG A 88 -0.61 6.20 20.11
CA ARG A 88 -0.86 5.92 21.54
C ARG A 88 -0.58 7.14 22.40
N THR A 89 0.48 7.88 22.11
CA THR A 89 0.88 9.07 22.89
C THR A 89 0.05 10.32 22.56
N SER A 90 -0.50 10.43 21.36
CA SER A 90 -1.24 11.61 20.91
C SER A 90 -2.71 11.63 21.33
N GLY A 91 -3.21 10.60 22.02
CA GLY A 91 -4.56 10.58 22.60
C GLY A 91 -5.66 10.95 21.60
N ARG A 92 -5.64 10.42 20.37
CA ARG A 92 -6.68 10.72 19.38
C ARG A 92 -7.91 9.86 19.71
N PRO A 93 -9.06 10.45 20.09
CA PRO A 93 -10.25 9.66 20.34
C PRO A 93 -10.78 9.06 19.02
N ASN A 94 -11.36 7.86 19.14
CA ASN A 94 -12.10 7.17 18.08
C ASN A 94 -13.20 8.05 17.49
#